data_AF-A0A4R9FL20-F1
#
_entry.id   AF-A0A4R9FL20-F1
#
_cell.length_a   1.000
_cell.length_b   1.000
_cell.length_c   1.000
_cell.angle_alpha   90.00
_cell.angle_beta   90.00
_cell.angle_gamma   90.00
#
_symmetry.space_group_name_H-M   'P 1'
#
loop_
_entity.id
_entity.type
_entity.pdbx_description
1 polymer ?
#
loop_
_entity_poly.entity_id
_entity_poly.type
_entity_poly.pdbx_seq_one_letter_code
_entity_poly.pdbx_strand_id
1 'polypeptide(L)'
;MEFDPEILSILEKIKTEKEANSTFDFAWSQGRKLYLDGRYFELHEVFEFQWKKETGGRRFLLHGWIQLAISLNKIFVKPNIRGAKMQAEKAKQKFESLASTGELSSIGEEWNRDIIEFLNGLLSLFSGEESWDIEQIRRLSLPKFQTDGKEWFAPFVFNIQ
;
A
#
# COMPACT_ATOMS: atom_id res chain seq x y z
N MET A 1 -19.00 -1.42 -11.89
CA MET A 1 -17.64 -1.23 -12.40
C MET A 1 -17.18 -2.59 -12.87
N GLU A 2 -16.85 -2.70 -14.14
CA GLU A 2 -16.44 -3.97 -14.75
C GLU A 2 -14.93 -4.04 -14.62
N PHE A 3 -14.44 -5.06 -13.92
CA PHE A 3 -12.99 -5.27 -13.77
C PHE A 3 -12.43 -5.87 -15.05
N ASP A 4 -11.21 -5.46 -15.38
CA ASP A 4 -10.41 -6.14 -16.39
C ASP A 4 -10.35 -7.65 -16.09
N PRO A 5 -10.57 -8.54 -17.08
CA PRO A 5 -10.43 -9.99 -16.91
C PRO A 5 -9.13 -10.42 -16.22
N GLU A 6 -8.03 -9.70 -16.43
CA GLU A 6 -6.77 -9.91 -15.71
C GLU A 6 -6.96 -9.76 -14.19
N ILE A 7 -7.57 -8.66 -13.76
CA ILE A 7 -7.81 -8.37 -12.34
C ILE A 7 -8.77 -9.41 -11.75
N LEU A 8 -9.83 -9.78 -12.47
CA LEU A 8 -10.75 -10.83 -12.02
C LEU A 8 -10.02 -12.16 -11.76
N SER A 9 -9.09 -12.54 -12.63
CA SER A 9 -8.29 -13.76 -12.45
C SER A 9 -7.40 -13.69 -11.20
N ILE A 10 -6.78 -12.54 -10.95
CA ILE A 10 -5.96 -12.30 -9.74
C ILE A 10 -6.82 -12.40 -8.49
N LEU A 11 -7.95 -11.70 -8.47
CA LEU A 11 -8.86 -11.67 -7.32
C LEU A 11 -9.46 -13.04 -7.02
N GLU A 12 -9.84 -13.80 -8.05
CA GLU A 12 -10.36 -15.16 -7.88
C GLU A 12 -9.31 -16.08 -7.25
N LYS A 13 -8.06 -16.03 -7.73
CA LYS A 13 -6.97 -16.83 -7.14
C LYS A 13 -6.73 -16.48 -5.68
N ILE A 14 -6.73 -15.18 -5.33
CA ILE A 14 -6.63 -14.78 -3.93
C ILE A 14 -7.83 -15.31 -3.16
N LYS A 15 -9.05 -15.16 -3.65
CA LYS A 15 -10.27 -15.56 -2.95
C LYS A 15 -10.40 -17.07 -2.71
N THR A 16 -10.00 -17.91 -3.66
CA THR A 16 -10.15 -19.37 -3.57
C THR A 16 -9.26 -20.00 -2.50
N GLU A 17 -8.08 -19.42 -2.27
CA GLU A 17 -7.11 -19.86 -1.28
C GLU A 17 -7.45 -19.24 0.09
N LYS A 18 -7.76 -20.08 1.09
CA LYS A 18 -8.20 -19.58 2.41
C LYS A 18 -7.05 -19.05 3.26
N GLU A 19 -5.87 -19.65 3.16
CA GLU A 19 -4.73 -19.30 3.99
C GLU A 19 -4.08 -17.99 3.54
N ALA A 20 -3.89 -17.06 4.49
CA ALA A 20 -3.28 -15.77 4.21
C ALA A 20 -1.84 -15.95 3.66
N ASN A 21 -1.06 -16.82 4.29
CA ASN A 21 0.33 -17.08 3.89
C ASN A 21 0.46 -17.61 2.45
N SER A 22 -0.46 -18.45 1.97
CA SER A 22 -0.34 -19.07 0.64
C SER A 22 -0.52 -18.06 -0.50
N THR A 23 -1.19 -16.94 -0.22
CA THR A 23 -1.53 -15.93 -1.23
C THR A 23 -0.77 -14.61 -1.07
N PHE A 24 -0.04 -14.41 0.03
CA PHE A 24 0.66 -13.17 0.33
C PHE A 24 1.68 -12.78 -0.76
N ASP A 25 2.61 -13.68 -1.12
CA ASP A 25 3.65 -13.37 -2.13
C ASP A 25 3.04 -13.10 -3.51
N PHE A 26 1.97 -13.84 -3.84
CA PHE A 26 1.24 -13.63 -5.09
C PHE A 26 0.57 -12.26 -5.12
N ALA A 27 -0.19 -11.91 -4.07
CA ALA A 27 -0.83 -10.61 -3.96
C ALA A 27 0.21 -9.48 -4.02
N TRP A 28 1.31 -9.61 -3.28
CA TRP A 28 2.41 -8.65 -3.26
C TRP A 28 3.03 -8.45 -4.65
N SER A 29 3.35 -9.54 -5.34
CA SER A 29 3.92 -9.48 -6.70
C SER A 29 2.96 -8.82 -7.69
N GLN A 30 1.65 -9.11 -7.64
CA GLN A 30 0.68 -8.48 -8.54
C GLN A 30 0.49 -6.99 -8.20
N GLY A 31 0.36 -6.65 -6.91
CA GLY A 31 0.28 -5.26 -6.48
C GLY A 31 1.50 -4.44 -6.89
N ARG A 32 2.70 -5.01 -6.83
CA ARG A 32 3.93 -4.38 -7.32
C ARG A 32 3.88 -4.07 -8.82
N LYS A 33 3.40 -4.99 -9.65
CA LYS A 33 3.27 -4.75 -11.11
C LYS A 33 2.31 -3.59 -11.36
N LEU A 34 1.13 -3.64 -10.75
CA LEU A 34 0.11 -2.60 -10.85
C LEU A 34 0.62 -1.24 -10.38
N TYR A 35 1.42 -1.21 -9.31
CA TYR A 35 2.06 0.01 -8.82
C TYR A 35 2.99 0.65 -9.85
N LEU A 36 3.88 -0.15 -10.43
CA LEU A 36 4.86 0.31 -11.41
C LEU A 36 4.19 0.78 -12.71
N ASP A 37 3.03 0.22 -13.04
CA ASP A 37 2.22 0.60 -14.20
C ASP A 37 1.27 1.78 -13.91
N GLY A 38 1.28 2.33 -12.69
CA GLY A 38 0.38 3.42 -12.27
C GLY A 38 -1.10 3.02 -12.13
N ARG A 39 -1.41 1.71 -12.13
CA ARG A 39 -2.74 1.12 -11.93
C ARG A 39 -3.10 1.05 -10.44
N TYR A 40 -3.14 2.22 -9.81
CA TYR A 40 -3.27 2.33 -8.35
C TYR A 40 -4.64 1.88 -7.81
N PHE A 41 -5.71 2.04 -8.60
CA PHE A 41 -7.04 1.61 -8.18
C PHE A 41 -7.12 0.08 -8.07
N GLU A 42 -6.61 -0.61 -9.08
CA GLU A 42 -6.54 -2.07 -9.15
C GLU A 42 -5.60 -2.65 -8.09
N LEU A 43 -4.47 -1.99 -7.82
CA LEU A 43 -3.57 -2.36 -6.71
C LEU A 43 -4.33 -2.41 -5.39
N HIS A 44 -5.10 -1.35 -5.10
CA HIS A 44 -5.91 -1.28 -3.90
C HIS A 44 -6.84 -2.49 -3.78
N GLU A 45 -7.45 -2.93 -4.87
CA GLU A 45 -8.39 -4.06 -4.84
C GLU A 45 -7.69 -5.38 -4.59
N VAL A 46 -6.58 -5.64 -5.29
CA VAL A 46 -5.75 -6.83 -5.06
C VAL A 46 -5.32 -6.90 -3.60
N PHE A 47 -4.87 -5.77 -3.05
CA PHE A 47 -4.42 -5.72 -1.65
C PHE A 47 -5.58 -5.82 -0.66
N GLU A 48 -6.75 -5.27 -0.96
CA GLU A 48 -7.91 -5.36 -0.07
C GLU A 48 -8.38 -6.81 0.12
N PHE A 49 -8.35 -7.61 -0.95
CA PHE A 49 -8.69 -9.03 -0.88
C PHE A 49 -7.71 -9.82 -0.01
N GLN A 50 -6.41 -9.57 -0.14
CA GLN A 50 -5.41 -10.19 0.73
C GLN A 50 -5.56 -9.70 2.18
N TRP A 51 -5.65 -8.39 2.37
CA TRP A 51 -5.76 -7.72 3.67
C TRP A 51 -6.91 -8.25 4.54
N LYS A 52 -8.05 -8.63 3.94
CA LYS A 52 -9.20 -9.22 4.66
C LYS A 52 -8.84 -10.49 5.43
N LYS A 53 -7.78 -11.21 5.03
CA LYS A 53 -7.29 -12.43 5.69
C LYS A 53 -6.13 -12.17 6.67
N GLU A 54 -5.51 -11.00 6.59
CA GLU A 54 -4.30 -10.68 7.34
C GLU A 54 -4.59 -10.16 8.74
N THR A 55 -3.66 -10.45 9.66
CA THR A 55 -3.61 -9.95 11.03
C THR A 55 -2.23 -9.31 11.31
N GLY A 56 -2.05 -8.71 12.49
CA GLY A 56 -0.77 -8.13 12.92
C GLY A 56 -0.21 -7.07 11.97
N GLY A 57 1.12 -7.04 11.85
CA GLY A 57 1.88 -6.15 11.00
C GLY A 57 1.57 -6.31 9.52
N ARG A 58 1.31 -7.54 9.03
CA ARG A 58 0.90 -7.77 7.62
C ARG A 58 -0.39 -7.02 7.28
N ARG A 59 -1.34 -7.02 8.22
CA ARG A 59 -2.58 -6.23 8.08
C ARG A 59 -2.30 -4.74 7.99
N PHE A 60 -1.39 -4.21 8.82
CA PHE A 60 -1.04 -2.78 8.76
C PHE A 60 -0.28 -2.41 7.49
N LEU A 61 0.65 -3.23 7.05
CA LEU A 61 1.42 -3.02 5.82
C LEU A 61 0.49 -2.91 4.61
N LEU A 62 -0.37 -3.90 4.39
CA LEU A 62 -1.29 -3.88 3.26
C LEU A 62 -2.28 -2.73 3.36
N HIS A 63 -2.78 -2.42 4.56
CA HIS A 63 -3.68 -1.28 4.75
C HIS A 63 -3.00 0.05 4.45
N GLY A 64 -1.73 0.24 4.85
CA GLY A 64 -0.95 1.42 4.50
C GLY A 64 -0.82 1.59 2.98
N TRP A 65 -0.44 0.52 2.29
CA TRP A 65 -0.33 0.50 0.82
C TRP A 65 -1.66 0.72 0.11
N ILE A 66 -2.77 0.15 0.61
CA ILE A 66 -4.12 0.41 0.10
C ILE A 66 -4.44 1.90 0.15
N GLN A 67 -4.23 2.54 1.30
CA GLN A 67 -4.55 3.96 1.46
C GLN A 67 -3.62 4.84 0.60
N LEU A 68 -2.33 4.51 0.54
CA LEU A 68 -1.38 5.21 -0.32
C LEU A 68 -1.77 5.07 -1.80
N ALA A 69 -2.12 3.88 -2.27
CA ALA A 69 -2.55 3.65 -3.64
C ALA A 69 -3.80 4.48 -4.00
N ILE A 70 -4.81 4.53 -3.12
CA ILE A 70 -5.97 5.41 -3.36
C ILE A 70 -5.58 6.90 -3.33
N SER A 71 -4.64 7.31 -2.49
CA SER A 71 -4.12 8.67 -2.50
C SER A 71 -3.48 9.00 -3.86
N LEU A 72 -2.59 8.14 -4.36
CA LEU A 72 -1.92 8.29 -5.66
C LEU A 72 -2.93 8.27 -6.81
N ASN A 73 -3.92 7.39 -6.79
CA ASN A 73 -5.01 7.38 -7.76
C ASN A 73 -5.76 8.73 -7.79
N LYS A 74 -6.01 9.30 -6.60
CA LYS A 74 -6.68 10.60 -6.45
C LYS A 74 -5.79 11.80 -6.78
N ILE A 75 -4.49 11.61 -6.94
CA ILE A 75 -3.56 12.65 -7.40
C ILE A 75 -3.40 12.56 -8.93
N PHE A 76 -3.08 11.37 -9.43
CA PHE A 76 -2.58 11.19 -10.80
C PHE A 76 -3.63 10.73 -11.81
N VAL A 77 -4.72 10.09 -11.38
CA VAL A 77 -5.70 9.45 -12.28
C VAL A 77 -7.07 10.12 -12.20
N LYS A 78 -7.61 10.27 -11.00
CA LYS A 78 -8.92 10.89 -10.73
C LYS A 78 -8.77 11.99 -9.67
N PRO A 79 -8.26 13.19 -10.06
CA PRO A 79 -7.96 14.29 -9.16
C PRO A 79 -9.06 14.57 -8.12
N ASN A 80 -8.71 14.44 -6.84
CA ASN A 80 -9.57 14.77 -5.72
C ASN A 80 -8.71 15.13 -4.51
N ILE A 81 -8.51 16.42 -4.27
CA ILE A 81 -7.55 16.97 -3.30
C ILE A 81 -7.85 16.47 -1.88
N ARG A 82 -9.05 16.76 -1.37
CA ARG A 82 -9.51 16.34 -0.04
C ARG A 82 -9.36 14.84 0.16
N GLY A 83 -9.80 14.05 -0.83
CA GLY A 83 -9.71 12.60 -0.78
C GLY A 83 -8.27 12.09 -0.83
N ALA A 84 -7.39 12.70 -1.62
CA ALA A 84 -5.98 12.32 -1.68
C ALA A 84 -5.29 12.55 -0.34
N LYS A 85 -5.49 13.73 0.26
CA LYS A 85 -4.95 14.09 1.57
C LYS A 85 -5.42 13.14 2.66
N MET A 86 -6.73 12.93 2.78
CA MET A 86 -7.33 12.04 3.78
C MET A 86 -6.74 10.62 3.70
N GLN A 87 -6.51 10.11 2.48
CA GLN A 87 -5.98 8.76 2.29
C GLN A 87 -4.47 8.72 2.58
N ALA A 88 -3.70 9.78 2.28
CA ALA A 88 -2.31 9.88 2.67
C ALA A 88 -2.14 9.95 4.22
N GLU A 89 -3.00 10.70 4.92
CA GLU A 89 -3.02 10.76 6.38
C GLU A 89 -3.31 9.37 6.99
N LYS A 90 -4.32 8.66 6.46
CA LYS A 90 -4.63 7.30 6.89
C LYS A 90 -3.50 6.33 6.58
N ALA A 91 -2.87 6.43 5.40
CA ALA A 91 -1.71 5.62 5.05
C ALA A 91 -0.60 5.78 6.10
N LYS A 92 -0.26 7.05 6.43
CA LYS A 92 0.75 7.39 7.43
C LYS A 92 0.44 6.74 8.79
N GLN A 93 -0.80 6.88 9.26
CA GLN A 93 -1.23 6.26 10.52
C GLN A 93 -1.04 4.73 10.51
N LYS A 94 -1.23 4.05 9.37
CA LYS A 94 -1.01 2.59 9.28
C LYS A 94 0.45 2.21 9.29
N PHE A 95 1.32 2.97 8.61
CA PHE A 95 2.76 2.73 8.66
C PHE A 95 3.36 3.07 10.04
N GLU A 96 2.82 4.06 10.75
CA GLU A 96 3.18 4.34 12.15
C GLU A 96 2.71 3.22 13.09
N SER A 97 1.50 2.70 12.87
CA SER A 97 0.98 1.55 13.62
C SER A 97 1.83 0.29 13.35
N LEU A 98 2.26 0.09 12.11
CA LEU A 98 3.17 -0.99 11.71
C LEU A 98 4.51 -0.89 12.43
N ALA A 99 5.10 0.30 12.54
CA ALA A 99 6.35 0.50 13.29
C ALA A 99 6.22 0.07 14.76
N SER A 100 5.02 0.23 15.34
CA SER A 100 4.75 -0.08 16.74
C SER A 100 4.52 -1.57 17.02
N THR A 101 4.44 -2.44 16.01
CA THR A 101 4.14 -3.87 16.23
C THR A 101 5.35 -4.67 16.72
N GLY A 102 6.58 -4.22 16.43
CA GLY A 102 7.79 -5.00 16.65
C GLY A 102 7.94 -6.21 15.72
N GLU A 103 7.15 -6.28 14.64
CA GLU A 103 7.13 -7.40 13.69
C GLU A 103 8.03 -7.19 12.46
N LEU A 104 8.52 -5.96 12.25
CA LEU A 104 9.38 -5.64 11.13
C LEU A 104 10.76 -6.29 11.26
N SER A 105 11.36 -6.63 10.14
CA SER A 105 12.81 -6.89 10.07
C SER A 105 13.57 -5.57 10.13
N SER A 106 14.89 -5.60 10.33
CA SER A 106 15.71 -4.39 10.28
C SER A 106 15.59 -3.64 8.95
N ILE A 107 15.54 -4.35 7.82
CA ILE A 107 15.35 -3.71 6.51
C ILE A 107 13.91 -3.20 6.33
N GLY A 108 12.92 -3.91 6.90
CA GLY A 108 11.53 -3.48 6.91
C GLY A 108 11.30 -2.18 7.70
N GLU A 109 12.02 -1.99 8.81
CA GLU A 109 12.02 -0.73 9.58
C GLU A 109 12.53 0.44 8.74
N GLU A 110 13.59 0.22 7.96
CA GLU A 110 14.14 1.23 7.06
C GLU A 110 13.13 1.62 5.98
N TRP A 111 12.56 0.62 5.27
CA TRP A 111 11.56 0.89 4.25
C TRP A 111 10.30 1.55 4.79
N ASN A 112 9.85 1.15 5.99
CA ASN A 112 8.70 1.76 6.63
C ASN A 112 8.96 3.24 6.94
N ARG A 113 10.15 3.57 7.45
CA ARG A 113 10.57 4.94 7.72
C ARG A 113 10.62 5.78 6.45
N ASP A 114 11.17 5.25 5.36
CA ASP A 114 11.24 5.93 4.06
C ASP A 114 9.83 6.26 3.53
N ILE A 115 8.87 5.35 3.69
CA ILE A 115 7.46 5.60 3.32
C ILE A 115 6.84 6.70 4.19
N ILE A 116 7.09 6.69 5.50
CA ILE A 116 6.59 7.72 6.41
C ILE A 116 7.18 9.09 6.05
N GLU A 117 8.47 9.16 5.72
CA GLU A 117 9.13 10.38 5.26
C GLU A 117 8.52 10.90 3.96
N PHE A 118 8.32 10.01 2.97
CA PHE A 118 7.59 10.35 1.75
C PHE A 118 6.20 10.91 2.05
N LEU A 119 5.44 10.28 2.96
CA LEU A 119 4.09 10.74 3.31
C LEU A 119 4.11 12.10 4.00
N ASN A 120 5.10 12.38 4.85
CA ASN A 120 5.30 13.71 5.44
C ASN A 120 5.59 14.75 4.35
N GLY A 121 6.47 14.43 3.40
CA GLY A 121 6.77 15.29 2.25
C GLY A 121 5.55 15.52 1.36
N LEU A 122 4.77 14.47 1.08
CA LEU A 122 3.54 14.57 0.30
C LEU A 122 2.50 15.44 1.02
N LEU A 123 2.27 15.22 2.32
CA LEU A 123 1.26 15.94 3.10
C LEU A 123 1.59 17.43 3.27
N SER A 124 2.88 17.81 3.29
CA SER A 124 3.28 19.22 3.37
C SER A 124 2.97 20.02 2.11
N LEU A 125 2.73 19.34 0.97
CA LEU A 125 2.35 19.97 -0.30
C LEU A 125 0.84 20.25 -0.41
N PHE A 126 0.05 19.86 0.59
CA PHE A 126 -1.37 20.22 0.67
C PHE A 126 -1.55 21.51 1.46
N SER A 127 -2.32 22.45 0.90
CA SER A 127 -2.74 23.67 1.59
C SER A 127 -4.23 23.58 1.89
N GLY A 128 -4.55 23.21 3.13
CA GLY A 128 -5.92 22.95 3.56
C GLY A 128 -6.52 21.69 2.95
N GLU A 129 -7.78 21.76 2.50
CA GLU A 129 -8.50 20.69 1.79
C GLU A 129 -8.73 21.01 0.30
N GLU A 130 -8.39 22.22 -0.14
CA GLU A 130 -8.83 22.78 -1.43
C GLU A 130 -7.70 23.00 -2.43
N SER A 131 -6.44 22.94 -1.99
CA SER A 131 -5.30 23.18 -2.87
C SER A 131 -4.10 22.28 -2.55
N TRP A 132 -3.30 22.02 -3.57
CA TRP A 132 -2.04 21.29 -3.50
C TRP A 132 -1.00 21.93 -4.43
N ASP A 133 0.27 21.65 -4.21
CA ASP A 133 1.32 21.93 -5.20
C ASP A 133 1.53 20.71 -6.10
N ILE A 134 0.71 20.60 -7.15
CA ILE A 134 0.74 19.43 -8.05
C ILE A 134 2.07 19.29 -8.80
N GLU A 135 2.76 20.40 -9.07
CA GLU A 135 4.04 20.39 -9.78
C GLU A 135 5.15 19.86 -8.88
N GLN A 136 5.15 20.21 -7.60
CA GLN A 136 6.05 19.59 -6.62
C GLN A 136 5.69 18.13 -6.36
N ILE A 137 4.39 17.79 -6.25
CA ILE A 137 3.95 16.39 -6.07
C ILE A 137 4.45 15.50 -7.20
N ARG A 138 4.40 15.96 -8.46
CA ARG A 138 4.92 15.22 -9.63
C ARG A 138 6.43 15.03 -9.60
N ARG A 139 7.17 15.83 -8.83
CA ARG A 139 8.63 15.71 -8.67
C ARG A 139 9.03 14.82 -7.50
N LEU A 140 8.09 14.45 -6.62
CA LEU A 140 8.37 13.50 -5.56
C LEU A 140 8.71 12.14 -6.16
N SER A 141 9.81 11.56 -5.69
CA SER A 141 10.10 10.16 -5.95
C SER A 141 9.13 9.32 -5.13
N LEU A 142 8.28 8.55 -5.81
CA LEU A 142 7.35 7.67 -5.13
C LEU A 142 8.10 6.57 -4.36
N PRO A 143 7.55 6.05 -3.24
CA PRO A 143 8.24 5.02 -2.48
C PRO A 143 8.53 3.78 -3.31
N LYS A 144 9.72 3.22 -3.11
CA LYS A 144 10.10 1.99 -3.81
C LYS A 144 9.20 0.84 -3.35
N PHE A 145 8.60 0.16 -4.33
CA PHE A 145 7.85 -1.06 -4.09
C PHE A 145 8.79 -2.27 -4.12
N GLN A 146 9.03 -2.87 -2.94
CA GLN A 146 10.01 -3.93 -2.78
C GLN A 146 9.59 -5.21 -3.49
N THR A 147 10.57 -5.98 -3.98
CA THR A 147 10.31 -7.18 -4.78
C THR A 147 9.66 -8.27 -3.95
N ASP A 148 10.18 -8.53 -2.75
CA ASP A 148 9.67 -9.53 -1.83
C ASP A 148 8.97 -8.85 -0.64
N GLY A 149 7.71 -9.21 -0.42
CA GLY A 149 6.91 -8.70 0.69
C GLY A 149 7.31 -9.31 2.03
N LYS A 150 7.88 -10.51 2.05
CA LYS A 150 8.26 -11.21 3.29
C LYS A 150 9.47 -10.58 3.95
N GLU A 151 10.37 -9.97 3.16
CA GLU A 151 11.55 -9.26 3.68
C GLU A 151 11.19 -8.09 4.60
N TRP A 152 9.95 -7.59 4.55
CA TRP A 152 9.45 -6.59 5.49
C TRP A 152 9.44 -7.06 6.94
N PHE A 153 9.33 -8.36 7.18
CA PHE A 153 9.00 -8.90 8.49
C PHE A 153 10.10 -9.79 9.04
N ALA A 154 10.17 -9.83 10.36
CA ALA A 154 10.97 -10.82 11.06
C ALA A 154 10.45 -12.25 10.75
N PRO A 155 11.32 -13.28 10.75
CA PRO A 155 10.93 -14.64 10.32
C PRO A 155 9.73 -15.23 11.06
N PHE A 156 9.51 -14.86 12.34
CA PHE A 156 8.43 -15.41 13.14
C PHE A 156 7.04 -15.02 12.64
N VAL A 157 6.89 -13.91 11.89
CA VAL A 157 5.60 -13.41 11.40
C VAL A 157 4.90 -14.38 10.44
N PHE A 158 5.69 -15.18 9.71
CA PHE A 158 5.16 -16.16 8.75
C PHE A 158 5.12 -17.58 9.31
N ASN A 159 5.65 -17.83 10.51
CA ASN A 159 5.75 -19.17 11.10
C ASN A 159 4.58 -19.52 12.04
N ILE A 160 3.67 -18.58 12.29
CA ILE A 160 2.48 -18.82 13.13
C ILE A 160 1.32 -19.20 12.20
N GLN A 161 0.97 -20.47 12.17
CA GLN A 161 -0.29 -21.01 11.62
C GLN A 161 -1.20 -21.43 12.76
#